data_AF-A0A2V8E1S8-F1
#
_entry.id   AF-A0A2V8E1S8-F1
#
_cell.length_a   1.000
_cell.length_b   1.000
_cell.length_c   1.000
_cell.angle_alpha   90.00
_cell.angle_beta   90.00
_cell.angle_gamma   90.00
#
_symmetry.space_group_name_H-M   'P 1'
#
loop_
_entity.id
_entity.type
_entity.pdbx_description
1 polymer ?
#
loop_
_entity_poly.entity_id
_entity_poly.type
_entity_poly.pdbx_seq_one_letter_code
_entity_poly.pdbx_strand_id
1 'polypeptide(L)'
;LRLERVDPGGVIASAIEPRRVVGSLAYFSTDVAEPGVIHHTEGNRISFGEPDGSRSERTRKIAEALIAAGFRCPVTTRFRHEIRVKLLGNAAFNPISALTGGTLVELVRHPGVSAIIREIMTETEAVAAKLGVDLPISIDQRMAGAEKVGEHKTSMLQEAWRCRRRAPSTRARSCWTTFARRN
;
A
#
# COMPACT_ATOMS: atom_id res chain seq x y z
N LEU A 1 -19.19 3.63 -8.63
CA LEU A 1 -18.33 4.82 -8.68
C LEU A 1 -17.16 4.50 -9.62
N ARG A 2 -16.96 5.28 -10.68
CA ARG A 2 -15.75 5.22 -11.51
C ARG A 2 -14.90 6.45 -11.16
N LEU A 3 -13.66 6.22 -10.79
CA LEU A 3 -12.75 7.29 -10.34
C LEU A 3 -11.77 7.60 -11.47
N GLU A 4 -11.90 8.77 -12.07
CA GLU A 4 -11.05 9.19 -13.19
C GLU A 4 -9.56 9.20 -12.82
N ARG A 5 -9.23 9.54 -11.56
CA ARG A 5 -7.86 9.49 -11.03
C ARG A 5 -7.28 8.09 -10.85
N VAL A 6 -8.11 7.04 -10.95
CA VAL A 6 -7.69 5.64 -10.74
C VAL A 6 -7.75 4.85 -12.04
N ASP A 7 -8.76 5.11 -12.88
CA ASP A 7 -8.96 4.50 -14.19
C ASP A 7 -9.39 5.59 -15.19
N PRO A 8 -8.45 6.43 -15.67
CA PRO A 8 -8.74 7.51 -16.62
C PRO A 8 -9.39 6.93 -17.89
N GLY A 9 -10.48 7.52 -18.33
CA GLY A 9 -11.23 7.01 -19.49
C GLY A 9 -11.88 5.64 -19.27
N GLY A 10 -11.73 5.01 -18.09
CA GLY A 10 -12.34 3.73 -17.74
C GLY A 10 -11.79 2.57 -18.54
N VAL A 11 -10.57 2.72 -19.06
CA VAL A 11 -9.95 1.76 -19.97
C VAL A 11 -9.89 0.38 -19.33
N ILE A 12 -9.57 0.29 -18.04
CA ILE A 12 -9.49 -0.98 -17.33
C ILE A 12 -10.87 -1.59 -17.15
N ALA A 13 -11.84 -0.82 -16.64
CA ALA A 13 -13.20 -1.31 -16.41
C ALA A 13 -13.90 -1.75 -17.70
N SER A 14 -13.61 -1.11 -18.84
CA SER A 14 -14.12 -1.49 -20.15
C SER A 14 -13.42 -2.72 -20.74
N ALA A 15 -12.15 -2.95 -20.40
CA ALA A 15 -11.36 -4.08 -20.92
C ALA A 15 -11.52 -5.37 -20.10
N ILE A 16 -11.79 -5.27 -18.80
CA ILE A 16 -11.83 -6.42 -17.88
C ILE A 16 -13.17 -6.47 -17.17
N GLU A 17 -13.95 -7.51 -17.48
CA GLU A 17 -15.22 -7.75 -16.79
C GLU A 17 -15.01 -7.91 -15.27
N PRO A 18 -15.83 -7.27 -14.41
CA PRO A 18 -15.66 -7.32 -12.95
C PRO A 18 -15.57 -8.74 -12.39
N ARG A 19 -16.33 -9.69 -12.95
CA ARG A 19 -16.32 -11.11 -12.56
C ARG A 19 -14.97 -11.80 -12.77
N ARG A 20 -14.05 -11.23 -13.55
CA ARG A 20 -12.70 -11.77 -13.83
C ARG A 20 -11.62 -11.20 -12.90
N VAL A 21 -11.97 -10.21 -12.09
CA VAL A 21 -11.04 -9.55 -11.17
C VAL A 21 -10.90 -10.36 -9.88
N VAL A 22 -9.67 -10.61 -9.48
CA VAL A 22 -9.31 -11.11 -8.14
C VAL A 22 -8.52 -10.04 -7.42
N GLY A 23 -8.86 -9.81 -6.16
CA GLY A 23 -8.12 -8.89 -5.30
C GLY A 23 -6.79 -9.50 -4.85
N SER A 24 -5.72 -8.69 -4.89
CA SER A 24 -4.42 -9.07 -4.32
C SER A 24 -3.75 -7.92 -3.56
N LEU A 25 -3.08 -8.23 -2.45
CA LEU A 25 -2.26 -7.30 -1.69
C LEU A 25 -0.88 -7.90 -1.41
N ALA A 26 0.12 -7.37 -2.07
CA ALA A 26 1.52 -7.70 -1.82
C ALA A 26 2.11 -6.85 -0.67
N TYR A 27 2.82 -7.51 0.25
CA TYR A 27 3.57 -6.89 1.33
C TYR A 27 5.06 -7.19 1.13
N PHE A 28 5.67 -6.38 0.26
CA PHE A 28 7.07 -6.48 -0.12
C PHE A 28 7.77 -5.14 0.07
N SER A 29 9.06 -5.21 0.42
CA SER A 29 10.02 -4.13 0.28
C SER A 29 10.98 -4.53 -0.83
N THR A 30 10.77 -3.96 -2.02
CA THR A 30 11.55 -4.27 -3.22
C THR A 30 11.86 -3.00 -3.98
N ASP A 31 13.06 -2.94 -4.56
CA ASP A 31 13.45 -1.83 -5.42
C ASP A 31 14.18 -2.32 -6.67
N VAL A 32 14.11 -1.55 -7.76
CA VAL A 32 14.77 -1.86 -9.03
C VAL A 32 16.18 -1.28 -8.98
N ALA A 33 17.21 -2.10 -8.73
CA ALA A 33 18.58 -1.61 -8.62
C ALA A 33 19.08 -1.02 -9.95
N GLU A 34 18.83 -1.73 -11.04
CA GLU A 34 19.16 -1.39 -12.42
C GLU A 34 18.24 -2.15 -13.40
N PRO A 35 18.23 -1.85 -14.71
CA PRO A 35 17.38 -2.56 -15.66
C PRO A 35 17.56 -4.08 -15.59
N GLY A 36 16.48 -4.80 -15.28
CA GLY A 36 16.49 -6.27 -15.15
C GLY A 36 16.90 -6.81 -13.78
N VAL A 37 17.32 -5.97 -12.82
CA VAL A 37 17.75 -6.40 -11.49
C VAL A 37 16.82 -5.87 -10.41
N ILE A 38 16.20 -6.79 -9.67
CA ILE A 38 15.33 -6.50 -8.53
C ILE A 38 16.07 -6.83 -7.24
N HIS A 39 16.17 -5.84 -6.37
CA HIS A 39 16.63 -6.04 -5.00
C HIS A 39 15.41 -6.26 -4.10
N HIS A 40 15.32 -7.44 -3.51
CA HIS A 40 14.28 -7.79 -2.57
C HIS A 40 14.82 -7.68 -1.14
N THR A 41 14.36 -6.66 -0.41
CA THR A 41 14.81 -6.38 0.96
C THR A 41 14.04 -7.21 1.99
N GLU A 42 12.71 -7.25 1.90
CA GLU A 42 11.88 -7.88 2.93
C GLU A 42 10.50 -8.29 2.41
N GLY A 43 9.95 -9.37 2.98
CA GLY A 43 8.54 -9.72 2.90
C GLY A 43 8.24 -10.78 1.84
N ASN A 44 7.40 -11.75 2.17
CA ASN A 44 7.01 -12.80 1.21
C ASN A 44 5.49 -13.02 1.17
N ARG A 45 4.71 -12.05 1.67
CA ARG A 45 3.25 -12.20 1.81
C ARG A 45 2.49 -11.57 0.66
N ILE A 46 1.61 -12.34 0.03
CA ILE A 46 0.62 -11.86 -0.95
C ILE A 46 -0.77 -12.34 -0.53
N SER A 47 -1.61 -11.46 -0.01
CA SER A 47 -2.99 -11.84 0.32
C SER A 47 -3.86 -11.85 -0.96
N PHE A 48 -4.83 -12.77 -1.02
CA PHE A 48 -5.83 -12.83 -2.08
C PHE A 48 -7.25 -12.82 -1.53
N GLY A 49 -8.20 -12.37 -2.34
CA GLY A 49 -9.61 -12.55 -2.05
C GLY A 49 -10.51 -12.02 -3.15
N GLU A 50 -11.77 -12.49 -3.14
CA GLU A 50 -12.75 -12.01 -4.10
C GLU A 50 -13.17 -10.57 -3.78
N PRO A 51 -13.38 -9.70 -4.79
CA PRO A 51 -13.84 -8.35 -4.55
C PRO A 51 -15.14 -8.31 -3.75
N ASP A 52 -16.08 -9.23 -4.01
CA ASP A 52 -17.36 -9.33 -3.30
C ASP A 52 -17.29 -10.03 -1.93
N GLY A 53 -16.13 -10.59 -1.56
CA GLY A 53 -15.91 -11.32 -0.32
C GLY A 53 -16.33 -12.80 -0.36
N SER A 54 -16.76 -13.30 -1.52
CA SER A 54 -17.07 -14.72 -1.70
C SER A 54 -15.80 -15.60 -1.61
N ARG A 55 -16.00 -16.89 -1.35
CA ARG A 55 -14.95 -17.89 -1.47
C ARG A 55 -14.99 -18.44 -2.89
N SER A 56 -13.82 -18.60 -3.50
CA SER A 56 -13.73 -19.13 -4.85
C SER A 56 -12.59 -20.12 -5.00
N GLU A 57 -12.79 -21.08 -5.89
CA GLU A 57 -11.76 -22.05 -6.24
C GLU A 57 -10.56 -21.39 -6.96
N ARG A 58 -10.79 -20.30 -7.70
CA ARG A 58 -9.71 -19.60 -8.42
C ARG A 58 -8.74 -18.88 -7.48
N THR A 59 -9.23 -18.27 -6.40
CA THR A 59 -8.35 -17.61 -5.42
C THR A 59 -7.47 -18.64 -4.70
N ARG A 60 -8.04 -19.82 -4.39
CA ARG A 60 -7.29 -20.96 -3.86
C ARG A 60 -6.20 -21.42 -4.82
N LYS A 61 -6.53 -21.69 -6.09
CA LYS A 61 -5.54 -22.14 -7.09
C LYS A 61 -4.39 -21.15 -7.30
N ILE A 62 -4.69 -19.84 -7.33
CA ILE A 62 -3.67 -18.80 -7.44
C ILE A 62 -2.75 -18.82 -6.21
N ALA A 63 -3.32 -18.89 -5.02
CA ALA A 63 -2.54 -18.94 -3.78
C ALA A 63 -1.66 -20.19 -3.71
N GLU A 64 -2.16 -21.36 -4.08
CA GLU A 64 -1.42 -22.62 -4.09
C GLU A 64 -0.22 -22.58 -5.03
N ALA A 65 -0.38 -22.04 -6.24
CA ALA A 65 0.71 -21.88 -7.20
C ALA A 65 1.84 -20.99 -6.64
N LEU A 66 1.49 -19.91 -5.95
CA LEU A 66 2.47 -19.00 -5.35
C LEU A 66 3.09 -19.54 -4.05
N ILE A 67 2.34 -20.33 -3.28
CA ILE A 67 2.87 -21.05 -2.13
C ILE A 67 3.93 -22.06 -2.59
N ALA A 68 3.67 -22.80 -3.68
CA ALA A 68 4.65 -23.71 -4.27
C ALA A 68 5.93 -22.98 -4.72
N ALA A 69 5.85 -21.68 -5.02
CA ALA A 69 6.99 -20.82 -5.33
C ALA A 69 7.65 -20.16 -4.09
N GLY A 70 7.20 -20.49 -2.87
CA GLY A 70 7.80 -20.01 -1.61
C GLY A 70 7.15 -18.77 -0.98
N PHE A 71 6.02 -18.29 -1.52
CA PHE A 71 5.29 -17.16 -0.94
C PHE A 71 4.33 -17.58 0.17
N ARG A 72 4.03 -16.66 1.09
CA ARG A 72 2.92 -16.79 2.05
C ARG A 72 1.67 -16.15 1.44
N CYS A 73 0.70 -16.97 1.04
CA CYS A 73 -0.48 -16.49 0.32
C CYS A 73 -1.81 -16.72 1.05
N PRO A 74 -2.16 -15.92 2.07
CA PRO A 74 -3.44 -16.06 2.74
C PRO A 74 -4.60 -15.69 1.80
N VAL A 75 -5.65 -16.51 1.78
CA VAL A 75 -6.91 -16.21 1.09
C VAL A 75 -7.95 -15.77 2.11
N THR A 76 -8.56 -14.61 1.91
CA THR A 76 -9.51 -14.00 2.86
C THR A 76 -10.83 -13.61 2.20
N THR A 77 -11.92 -13.79 2.92
CA THR A 77 -13.24 -13.27 2.55
C THR A 77 -13.42 -11.81 2.95
N ARG A 78 -12.54 -11.27 3.80
CA ARG A 78 -12.54 -9.88 4.25
C ARG A 78 -11.51 -9.06 3.49
N PHE A 79 -11.33 -9.31 2.19
CA PHE A 79 -10.26 -8.70 1.39
C PHE A 79 -10.34 -7.16 1.36
N ARG A 80 -11.56 -6.60 1.29
CA ARG A 80 -11.78 -5.15 1.42
C ARG A 80 -11.28 -4.58 2.75
N HIS A 81 -11.32 -5.35 3.83
CA HIS A 81 -10.79 -4.92 5.13
C HIS A 81 -9.27 -4.75 5.04
N GLU A 82 -8.56 -5.72 4.43
CA GLU A 82 -7.11 -5.60 4.24
C GLU A 82 -6.73 -4.38 3.38
N ILE A 83 -7.48 -4.11 2.31
CA ILE A 83 -7.26 -2.92 1.47
C ILE A 83 -7.38 -1.65 2.30
N ARG A 84 -8.44 -1.54 3.11
CA ARG A 84 -8.73 -0.37 3.93
C ARG A 84 -7.66 -0.14 5.00
N VAL A 85 -7.22 -1.19 5.70
CA VAL A 85 -6.11 -1.11 6.67
C VAL A 85 -4.83 -0.60 6.00
N LYS A 86 -4.49 -1.14 4.83
CA LYS A 86 -3.31 -0.72 4.08
C LYS A 86 -3.43 0.72 3.60
N LEU A 87 -4.60 1.12 3.13
CA LEU A 87 -4.87 2.49 2.67
C LEU A 87 -4.74 3.49 3.81
N LEU A 88 -5.32 3.22 4.98
CA LEU A 88 -5.18 4.06 6.17
C LEU A 88 -3.70 4.23 6.55
N GLY A 89 -2.95 3.13 6.54
CA GLY A 89 -1.51 3.16 6.75
C GLY A 89 -0.74 4.01 5.73
N ASN A 90 -1.05 3.83 4.45
CA ASN A 90 -0.40 4.56 3.37
C ASN A 90 -0.73 6.05 3.38
N ALA A 91 -1.96 6.42 3.73
CA ALA A 91 -2.38 7.82 3.81
C ALA A 91 -1.64 8.57 4.93
N ALA A 92 -1.49 7.93 6.10
CA ALA A 92 -0.91 8.58 7.28
C ALA A 92 0.63 8.47 7.34
N PHE A 93 1.21 7.27 7.17
CA PHE A 93 2.64 7.07 7.40
C PHE A 93 3.51 7.43 6.18
N ASN A 94 3.07 7.10 4.95
CA ASN A 94 3.97 7.21 3.80
C ASN A 94 4.39 8.66 3.51
N PRO A 95 3.48 9.66 3.45
CA PRO A 95 3.87 11.05 3.23
C PRO A 95 4.75 11.59 4.35
N ILE A 96 4.37 11.33 5.61
CA ILE A 96 5.12 11.81 6.78
C ILE A 96 6.51 11.21 6.80
N SER A 97 6.66 9.89 6.58
CA SER A 97 7.98 9.25 6.50
C SER A 97 8.85 9.84 5.40
N ALA A 98 8.28 10.15 4.23
CA ALA A 98 9.03 10.73 3.12
C ALA A 98 9.52 12.16 3.41
N LEU A 99 8.73 12.94 4.16
CA LEU A 99 9.07 14.30 4.57
C LEU A 99 10.12 14.33 5.69
N THR A 100 9.95 13.50 6.71
CA THR A 100 10.82 13.49 7.91
C THR A 100 12.06 12.63 7.74
N GLY A 101 12.02 11.63 6.86
CA GLY A 101 13.06 10.63 6.71
C GLY A 101 12.97 9.46 7.71
N GLY A 102 11.96 9.45 8.58
CA GLY A 102 11.86 8.50 9.69
C GLY A 102 11.23 7.15 9.35
N THR A 103 11.68 6.10 10.04
CA THR A 103 11.11 4.74 10.00
C THR A 103 9.80 4.67 10.80
N LEU A 104 8.97 3.64 10.58
CA LEU A 104 7.67 3.54 11.26
C LEU A 104 7.77 3.66 12.79
N VAL A 105 8.75 3.00 13.41
CA VAL A 105 8.97 3.08 14.87
C VAL A 105 9.42 4.46 15.32
N GLU A 106 10.29 5.14 14.58
CA GLU A 106 10.71 6.51 14.89
C GLU A 106 9.51 7.48 14.85
N LEU A 107 8.66 7.36 13.83
CA LEU A 107 7.49 8.23 13.68
C LEU A 107 6.46 8.03 14.79
N VAL A 108 6.20 6.78 15.18
CA VAL A 108 5.25 6.46 16.25
C VAL A 108 5.74 6.94 17.62
N ARG A 109 7.06 6.82 17.88
CA ARG A 109 7.67 7.19 19.17
C ARG A 109 7.92 8.69 19.33
N HIS A 110 8.07 9.43 18.24
CA HIS A 110 8.25 10.88 18.32
C HIS A 110 6.92 11.58 18.66
N PRO A 111 6.78 12.25 19.82
CA PRO A 111 5.47 12.76 20.29
C PRO A 111 4.78 13.70 19.30
N GLY A 112 5.50 14.68 18.74
CA GLY A 112 4.92 15.64 17.80
C GLY A 112 4.50 15.03 16.45
N VAL A 113 5.25 14.03 15.96
CA VAL A 113 4.95 13.37 14.67
C VAL A 113 3.81 12.37 14.85
N SER A 114 3.80 11.65 15.96
CA SER A 114 2.73 10.74 16.34
C SER A 114 1.38 11.45 16.43
N ALA A 115 1.34 12.66 16.98
CA ALA A 115 0.13 13.50 17.01
C ALA A 115 -0.38 13.82 15.60
N ILE A 116 0.48 14.28 14.70
CA ILE A 116 0.13 14.59 13.30
C ILE A 116 -0.40 13.34 12.56
N ILE A 117 0.26 12.20 12.74
CA ILE A 117 -0.18 10.93 12.12
C ILE A 117 -1.58 10.55 12.58
N ARG A 118 -1.88 10.74 13.88
CA ARG A 118 -3.21 10.48 14.43
C ARG A 118 -4.26 11.42 13.84
N GLU A 119 -3.96 12.72 13.72
CA GLU A 119 -4.84 13.70 13.08
C GLU A 119 -5.18 13.29 11.63
N ILE A 120 -4.17 12.90 10.83
CA ILE A 120 -4.38 12.42 9.46
C ILE A 120 -5.27 11.16 9.44
N MET A 121 -5.07 10.23 10.38
CA MET A 121 -5.93 9.04 10.47
C MET A 121 -7.37 9.40 10.86
N THR A 122 -7.56 10.35 11.78
CA THR A 122 -8.90 10.85 12.15
C THR A 122 -9.61 11.51 10.97
N GLU A 123 -8.92 12.32 10.18
CA GLU A 123 -9.49 12.88 8.94
C GLU A 123 -9.84 11.78 7.94
N THR A 124 -8.97 10.78 7.79
CA THR A 124 -9.20 9.63 6.92
C THR A 124 -10.43 8.83 7.37
N GLU A 125 -10.60 8.61 8.67
CA GLU A 125 -11.79 8.00 9.27
C GLU A 125 -13.06 8.80 8.99
N ALA A 126 -13.02 10.12 9.16
CA ALA A 126 -14.16 10.99 8.88
C ALA A 126 -14.59 10.93 7.40
N VAL A 127 -13.62 10.94 6.47
CA VAL A 127 -13.90 10.78 5.03
C VAL A 127 -14.47 9.39 4.73
N ALA A 128 -13.88 8.34 5.29
CA ALA A 128 -14.36 6.97 5.12
C ALA A 128 -15.81 6.81 5.60
N ALA A 129 -16.14 7.37 6.76
CA ALA A 129 -17.50 7.35 7.31
C ALA A 129 -18.51 8.03 6.38
N LYS A 130 -18.18 9.20 5.81
CA LYS A 130 -19.04 9.89 4.83
C LYS A 130 -19.25 9.09 3.55
N LEU A 131 -18.32 8.21 3.20
CA LEU A 131 -18.42 7.32 2.05
C LEU A 131 -19.07 5.96 2.39
N GLY A 132 -19.55 5.77 3.63
CA GLY A 132 -20.13 4.49 4.07
C GLY A 132 -19.09 3.37 4.17
N VAL A 133 -17.82 3.71 4.33
CA VAL A 133 -16.70 2.78 4.43
C VAL A 133 -16.29 2.63 5.88
N ASP A 134 -16.49 1.43 6.42
CA ASP A 134 -16.03 1.09 7.77
C ASP A 134 -14.54 0.70 7.77
N LEU A 135 -13.77 1.32 8.67
CA LEU A 135 -12.36 1.01 8.90
C LEU A 135 -12.24 -0.04 10.00
N PRO A 136 -11.60 -1.18 9.73
CA PRO A 136 -11.77 -2.37 10.58
C PRO A 136 -10.85 -2.41 11.82
N ILE A 137 -10.10 -1.33 12.07
CA ILE A 137 -9.17 -1.19 13.19
C ILE A 137 -9.22 0.24 13.70
N SER A 138 -8.97 0.44 14.99
CA SER A 138 -8.82 1.78 15.55
C SER A 138 -7.46 2.41 15.21
N ILE A 139 -7.37 3.73 15.33
CA ILE A 139 -6.10 4.48 15.24
C ILE A 139 -5.05 3.89 16.19
N ASP A 140 -5.40 3.59 17.44
CA ASP A 140 -4.45 3.02 18.41
C ASP A 140 -3.94 1.65 17.98
N GLN A 141 -4.82 0.77 17.47
CA GLN A 141 -4.43 -0.52 16.92
C GLN A 141 -3.51 -0.33 15.71
N ARG A 142 -3.78 0.67 14.86
CA ARG A 142 -2.95 0.97 13.69
C ARG A 142 -1.57 1.51 14.09
N MET A 143 -1.49 2.37 15.09
CA MET A 143 -0.25 2.93 15.64
C MET A 143 0.61 1.84 16.29
N ALA A 144 0.00 1.01 17.15
CA ALA A 144 0.68 -0.13 17.77
C ALA A 144 1.15 -1.14 16.70
N GLY A 145 0.36 -1.35 15.65
CA GLY A 145 0.75 -2.18 14.52
C GLY A 145 1.96 -1.61 13.76
N ALA A 146 2.03 -0.29 13.56
CA ALA A 146 3.18 0.34 12.93
C ALA A 146 4.45 0.24 13.79
N GLU A 147 4.33 0.43 15.10
CA GLU A 147 5.47 0.30 16.01
C GLU A 147 6.05 -1.11 15.98
N LYS A 148 5.20 -2.15 15.98
CA LYS A 148 5.62 -3.55 15.89
C LYS A 148 6.36 -3.91 14.61
N VAL A 149 6.13 -3.18 13.52
CA VAL A 149 6.87 -3.38 12.27
C VAL A 149 8.32 -2.89 12.41
N GLY A 150 8.61 -1.95 13.31
CA GLY A 150 9.97 -1.54 13.64
C GLY A 150 10.59 -0.56 12.62
N GLU A 151 11.87 -0.76 12.31
CA GLU A 151 12.72 0.13 11.50
C GLU A 151 12.42 0.12 9.98
N HIS A 152 11.17 -0.18 9.62
CA HIS A 152 10.75 -0.26 8.23
C HIS A 152 10.62 1.13 7.60
N LYS A 153 11.21 1.27 6.42
CA LYS A 153 11.07 2.45 5.55
C LYS A 153 9.95 2.23 4.57
N THR A 154 8.96 3.12 4.58
CA THR A 154 7.84 3.03 3.63
C THR A 154 8.33 3.17 2.19
N SER A 155 7.56 2.66 1.23
CA SER A 155 7.89 2.76 -0.19
C SER A 155 8.09 4.20 -0.67
N MET A 156 7.32 5.16 -0.13
CA MET A 156 7.47 6.58 -0.49
C MET A 156 8.77 7.18 0.07
N LEU A 157 9.19 6.78 1.27
CA LEU A 157 10.47 7.16 1.84
C LEU A 157 11.64 6.60 1.01
N GLN A 158 11.56 5.33 0.62
CA GLN A 158 12.56 4.71 -0.25
C GLN A 158 12.69 5.45 -1.59
N GLU A 159 11.56 5.81 -2.22
CA GLU A 159 11.52 6.61 -3.44
C GLU A 159 12.16 8.00 -3.23
N ALA A 160 11.79 8.69 -2.14
CA ALA A 160 12.34 10.01 -1.82
C ALA A 160 13.87 9.98 -1.66
N TRP A 161 14.40 8.95 -1.02
CA TRP A 161 15.85 8.76 -0.85
C TRP A 161 16.55 8.48 -2.17
N ARG A 162 15.96 7.63 -3.02
CA ARG A 162 16.45 7.34 -4.37
C ARG A 162 16.51 8.62 -5.20
N CYS A 163 15.48 9.45 -5.13
CA CYS A 163 15.44 10.76 -5.78
C CYS A 163 16.54 11.70 -5.32
N ARG A 164 16.82 11.77 -4.01
CA ARG A 164 17.91 12.61 -3.49
C ARG A 164 19.30 12.15 -3.95
N ARG A 165 19.54 10.85 -4.09
CA ARG A 165 20.86 10.31 -4.51
C ARG A 165 21.16 10.49 -5.99
N ARG A 166 20.15 10.80 -6.83
CA ARG A 166 20.35 11.05 -8.26
C ARG A 166 20.93 12.44 -8.54
N ALA A 167 21.76 12.52 -9.58
CA ALA A 167 22.31 13.78 -10.07
C ALA A 167 21.18 14.79 -10.40
N PRO A 168 21.36 16.10 -10.15
CA PRO A 168 20.32 17.12 -10.33
C PRO A 168 19.59 17.06 -11.69
N SER A 169 20.33 16.76 -12.77
CA SER A 169 19.83 16.64 -14.15
C SER A 169 18.82 15.50 -14.38
N THR A 170 18.75 14.52 -13.48
CA THR A 170 17.86 13.34 -13.60
C THR A 170 16.74 13.32 -12.55
N ARG A 171 16.76 14.21 -11.55
CA ARG A 171 15.75 14.27 -10.47
C ARG A 171 14.34 14.60 -10.98
N ALA A 172 14.21 15.54 -11.92
CA ALA A 172 12.90 16.04 -12.35
C ALA A 172 12.10 15.03 -13.21
N ARG A 173 12.77 14.24 -14.06
CA ARG A 173 12.08 13.35 -15.02
C ARG A 173 11.57 12.05 -14.41
N SER A 174 12.20 11.52 -13.35
CA SER A 174 11.84 10.20 -12.80
C SER A 174 10.98 10.25 -11.53
N CYS A 175 11.20 11.24 -10.65
CA CYS A 175 10.53 11.31 -9.34
C CYS A 175 9.03 11.58 -9.44
N TRP A 176 8.59 12.20 -10.54
CA TRP A 176 7.18 12.43 -10.83
C TRP A 176 6.58 11.43 -11.80
N THR A 177 7.34 10.71 -12.63
CA THR A 177 6.74 9.75 -13.58
C THR A 177 6.05 8.56 -12.92
N THR A 178 6.42 8.20 -11.68
CA THR A 178 5.72 7.14 -10.94
C THR A 178 4.38 7.61 -10.35
N PHE A 179 4.20 8.91 -10.12
CA PHE A 179 2.96 9.52 -9.61
C PHE A 179 2.09 10.12 -10.73
N ALA A 180 2.69 10.75 -11.74
CA ALA A 180 2.03 11.49 -12.81
C ALA A 180 1.67 10.65 -14.05
N ARG A 181 2.18 9.41 -14.20
CA ARG A 181 1.64 8.47 -15.20
C ARG A 181 0.36 7.76 -14.73
N ARG A 182 -0.19 8.15 -13.58
CA ARG A 182 -1.46 7.68 -13.01
C ARG A 182 -2.51 8.79 -12.87
N ASN A 183 -2.34 9.92 -13.58
CA ASN A 183 -3.34 10.98 -13.68
C ASN A 183 -3.66 11.28 -15.14
#